data_AF-A0AAU8WAN0-F1
#
_entry.id   AF-A0AAU8WAN0-F1
#
_cell.length_a   1.000
_cell.length_b   1.000
_cell.length_c   1.000
_cell.angle_alpha   90.00
_cell.angle_beta   90.00
_cell.angle_gamma   90.00
#
_symmetry.space_group_name_H-M   'P 1'
#
loop_
_entity.id
_entity.type
_entity.pdbx_description
1 polymer ?
#
loop_
_entity_poly.entity_id
_entity_poly.type
_entity_poly.pdbx_seq_one_letter_code
_entity_poly.pdbx_strand_id
1 'polypeptide(L)'
;MSDIINKLRDVREKSELNRLKSELLKEQQRLEKWSNALNEREHCINEFSQYEARDVEYHSQSYAAFFGTRMEKDKSILTLAVVGIGYLATFANLGDEKLIGLELILFCVASLCFLVSIVIVIQVFKINGDYIIAVLNSARESQKKAELLSKRLKAADRIVLGSFILGLITTISLGYIASGI
;
A
#
# COMPACT_ATOMS: atom_id res chain seq x y z
N MET A 1 27.73 -87.35 -16.06
CA MET A 1 28.12 -86.53 -14.90
C MET A 1 28.17 -85.04 -15.23
N SER A 2 28.71 -84.64 -16.40
CA SER A 2 28.70 -83.23 -16.84
C SER A 2 27.31 -82.64 -17.05
N ASP A 3 26.34 -83.41 -17.56
CA ASP A 3 24.96 -82.95 -17.78
C ASP A 3 24.25 -82.52 -16.50
N ILE A 4 24.46 -83.25 -15.41
CA ILE A 4 23.85 -82.94 -14.10
C ILE A 4 24.46 -81.66 -13.54
N ILE A 5 25.78 -81.49 -13.68
CA ILE A 5 26.50 -80.30 -13.24
C ILE A 5 26.05 -79.06 -14.01
N ASN A 6 25.89 -79.16 -15.33
CA ASN A 6 25.38 -78.08 -16.17
C ASN A 6 23.95 -77.69 -15.79
N LYS A 7 23.07 -78.67 -15.54
CA LYS A 7 21.68 -78.44 -15.14
C LYS A 7 21.56 -77.76 -13.78
N LEU A 8 22.42 -78.13 -12.82
CA LEU A 8 22.46 -77.49 -11.50
C LEU A 8 22.95 -76.02 -11.57
N ARG A 9 23.94 -75.74 -12.43
CA ARG A 9 24.41 -74.37 -12.69
C ARG A 9 23.30 -73.51 -13.30
N ASP A 10 22.59 -74.05 -14.28
CA ASP A 10 21.50 -73.35 -14.99
C ASP A 10 20.32 -73.02 -14.04
N VAL A 11 19.99 -73.94 -13.13
CA VAL A 11 18.98 -73.72 -12.08
C VAL A 11 19.41 -72.63 -11.11
N ARG A 12 20.70 -72.58 -10.75
CA ARG A 12 21.25 -71.53 -9.89
C ARG A 12 21.23 -70.16 -10.56
N GLU A 13 21.66 -70.07 -11.81
CA GLU A 13 21.62 -68.82 -12.58
C GLU A 13 20.19 -68.30 -12.72
N LYS A 14 19.24 -69.19 -13.00
CA LYS A 14 17.81 -68.84 -13.08
C LYS A 14 17.24 -68.38 -11.73
N SER A 15 17.70 -68.95 -10.61
CA SER A 15 17.25 -68.52 -9.28
C SER A 15 17.83 -67.15 -8.90
N GLU A 16 19.10 -66.89 -9.22
CA GLU A 16 19.74 -65.60 -9.04
C GLU A 16 19.09 -64.52 -9.92
N LEU A 17 18.77 -64.86 -11.18
CA LEU A 17 18.06 -63.97 -12.11
C LEU A 17 16.67 -63.59 -11.58
N ASN A 18 15.91 -64.56 -11.06
CA ASN A 18 14.60 -64.31 -10.48
C ASN A 18 14.68 -63.43 -9.23
N ARG A 19 15.70 -63.64 -8.40
CA ARG A 19 15.96 -62.80 -7.24
C ARG A 19 16.26 -61.36 -7.66
N LEU A 20 17.17 -61.16 -8.61
CA LEU A 20 17.50 -59.85 -9.18
C LEU A 20 16.26 -59.15 -9.75
N LYS A 21 15.44 -59.85 -10.53
CA LYS A 21 14.17 -59.31 -11.05
C LYS A 21 13.26 -58.82 -9.93
N SER A 22 13.14 -59.59 -8.85
CA SER A 22 12.31 -59.21 -7.70
C SER A 22 12.85 -57.98 -6.95
N GLU A 23 14.18 -57.84 -6.84
CA GLU A 23 14.83 -56.67 -6.24
C GLU A 23 14.60 -55.43 -7.11
N LEU A 24 14.74 -55.56 -8.43
CA LEU A 24 14.55 -54.48 -9.39
C LEU A 24 13.09 -53.96 -9.38
N LEU A 25 12.11 -54.87 -9.31
CA LEU A 25 10.69 -54.50 -9.17
C LEU A 25 10.40 -53.74 -7.87
N LYS A 26 11.03 -54.14 -6.75
CA LYS A 26 10.89 -53.42 -5.47
C LYS A 26 11.47 -52.02 -5.55
N GLU A 27 12.64 -51.86 -6.17
CA GLU A 27 13.26 -50.54 -6.37
C GLU A 27 12.44 -49.67 -7.33
N GLN A 28 11.87 -50.22 -8.40
CA GLN A 28 10.94 -49.47 -9.26
C GLN A 28 9.72 -48.95 -8.48
N GLN A 29 9.07 -49.79 -7.68
CA GLN A 29 7.95 -49.38 -6.83
C GLN A 29 8.37 -48.32 -5.80
N ARG A 30 9.58 -48.45 -5.25
CA ARG A 30 10.13 -47.46 -4.32
C ARG A 30 10.29 -46.12 -5.04
N LEU A 31 10.96 -46.10 -6.19
CA LEU A 31 11.17 -44.89 -6.98
C LEU A 31 9.86 -44.22 -7.38
N GLU A 32 8.85 -44.99 -7.78
CA GLU A 32 7.52 -44.47 -8.11
C GLU A 32 6.86 -43.79 -6.90
N LYS A 33 6.92 -44.42 -5.71
CA LYS A 33 6.43 -43.81 -4.46
C LYS A 33 7.17 -42.51 -4.13
N TRP A 34 8.49 -42.50 -4.29
CA TRP A 34 9.30 -41.29 -4.07
C TRP A 34 8.95 -40.20 -5.10
N SER A 35 8.76 -40.55 -6.36
CA SER A 35 8.33 -39.64 -7.42
C SER A 35 6.98 -38.99 -7.09
N ASN A 36 6.00 -39.78 -6.65
CA ASN A 36 4.69 -39.27 -6.27
C ASN A 36 4.77 -38.33 -5.06
N ALA A 37 5.55 -38.70 -4.03
CA ALA A 37 5.75 -37.85 -2.86
C ALA A 37 6.47 -36.52 -3.19
N LEU A 38 7.40 -36.53 -4.16
CA LEU A 38 8.04 -35.31 -4.66
C LEU A 38 7.05 -34.43 -5.41
N ASN A 39 6.20 -35.02 -6.25
CA ASN A 39 5.20 -34.28 -7.02
C ASN A 39 4.14 -33.62 -6.10
N GLU A 40 3.71 -34.32 -5.04
CA GLU A 40 2.85 -33.74 -4.00
C GLU A 40 3.52 -32.56 -3.29
N ARG A 41 4.81 -32.69 -2.93
CA ARG A 41 5.57 -31.60 -2.32
C ARG A 41 5.71 -30.40 -3.25
N GLU A 42 5.99 -30.64 -4.52
CA GLU A 42 6.07 -29.60 -5.54
C GLU A 42 4.74 -28.86 -5.67
N HIS A 43 3.62 -29.58 -5.68
CA HIS A 43 2.29 -28.98 -5.69
C HIS A 43 2.05 -28.09 -4.46
N CYS A 44 2.37 -28.56 -3.25
CA CYS A 44 2.23 -27.76 -2.03
C CYS A 44 3.11 -26.49 -2.05
N ILE A 45 4.35 -26.59 -2.55
CA ILE A 45 5.26 -25.44 -2.67
C ILE A 45 4.69 -24.43 -3.67
N ASN A 46 4.21 -24.89 -4.82
CA ASN A 46 3.61 -24.03 -5.84
C ASN A 46 2.36 -23.32 -5.30
N GLU A 47 1.46 -24.04 -4.63
CA GLU A 47 0.26 -23.45 -4.02
C GLU A 47 0.62 -22.40 -2.96
N PHE A 48 1.61 -22.69 -2.09
CA PHE A 48 2.11 -21.73 -1.11
C PHE A 48 2.70 -20.48 -1.78
N SER A 49 3.51 -20.65 -2.83
CA SER A 49 4.11 -19.53 -3.57
C SER A 49 3.05 -18.66 -4.27
N GLN A 50 1.99 -19.27 -4.81
CA GLN A 50 0.88 -18.55 -5.41
C GLN A 50 0.08 -17.77 -4.37
N TYR A 51 -0.13 -18.35 -3.18
CA TYR A 51 -0.78 -17.66 -2.08
C TYR A 51 0.01 -16.42 -1.66
N GLU A 52 1.31 -16.56 -1.47
CA GLU A 52 2.20 -15.45 -1.09
C GLU A 52 2.23 -14.36 -2.16
N ALA A 53 2.36 -14.73 -3.44
CA ALA A 53 2.31 -13.79 -4.55
C ALA A 53 0.98 -13.02 -4.61
N ARG A 54 -0.15 -13.71 -4.39
CA ARG A 54 -1.48 -13.09 -4.35
C ARG A 54 -1.62 -12.13 -3.17
N ASP A 55 -1.09 -12.48 -2.01
CA ASP A 55 -1.14 -11.65 -0.81
C ASP A 55 -0.33 -10.36 -0.99
N VAL A 56 0.90 -10.49 -1.52
CA VAL A 56 1.75 -9.35 -1.87
C VAL A 56 1.07 -8.44 -2.90
N GLU A 57 0.47 -9.01 -3.94
CA GLU A 57 -0.24 -8.25 -4.98
C GLU A 57 -1.45 -7.52 -4.41
N TYR A 58 -2.26 -8.21 -3.59
CA TYR A 58 -3.43 -7.61 -2.93
C TYR A 58 -3.04 -6.41 -2.07
N HIS A 59 -1.98 -6.56 -1.26
CA HIS A 59 -1.46 -5.49 -0.44
C HIS A 59 -0.91 -4.34 -1.29
N SER A 60 -0.09 -4.64 -2.30
CA SER A 60 0.48 -3.66 -3.22
C SER A 60 -0.60 -2.83 -3.92
N GLN A 61 -1.60 -3.47 -4.52
CA GLN A 61 -2.71 -2.80 -5.21
C GLN A 61 -3.56 -1.96 -4.25
N SER A 62 -3.81 -2.46 -3.02
CA SER A 62 -4.55 -1.71 -2.02
C SER A 62 -3.82 -0.43 -1.62
N TYR A 63 -2.50 -0.47 -1.46
CA TYR A 63 -1.70 0.73 -1.20
C TYR A 63 -1.70 1.69 -2.39
N ALA A 64 -1.50 1.18 -3.60
CA ALA A 64 -1.55 1.99 -4.81
C ALA A 64 -2.91 2.71 -4.95
N ALA A 65 -4.02 2.01 -4.72
CA ALA A 65 -5.36 2.58 -4.74
C ALA A 65 -5.56 3.64 -3.64
N PHE A 66 -5.03 3.41 -2.44
CA PHE A 66 -5.08 4.39 -1.35
C PHE A 66 -4.30 5.67 -1.67
N PHE A 67 -3.08 5.53 -2.20
CA PHE A 67 -2.26 6.65 -2.64
C PHE A 67 -2.89 7.41 -3.81
N GLY A 68 -3.48 6.69 -4.77
CA GLY A 68 -4.16 7.28 -5.93
C GLY A 68 -5.47 7.99 -5.59
N THR A 69 -6.14 7.68 -4.48
CA THR A 69 -7.45 8.31 -4.18
C THR A 69 -7.32 9.37 -3.09
N ARG A 70 -6.94 8.98 -1.87
CA ARG A 70 -6.94 9.89 -0.72
C ARG A 70 -5.81 10.90 -0.77
N MET A 71 -4.59 10.47 -1.10
CA MET A 71 -3.46 11.40 -1.15
C MET A 71 -3.57 12.37 -2.33
N GLU A 72 -4.16 11.98 -3.45
CA GLU A 72 -4.41 12.90 -4.57
C GLU A 72 -5.34 14.05 -4.19
N LYS A 73 -6.40 13.77 -3.42
CA LYS A 73 -7.29 14.80 -2.89
C LYS A 73 -6.53 15.81 -2.03
N ASP A 74 -5.71 15.34 -1.08
CA ASP A 74 -4.97 16.23 -0.19
C ASP A 74 -3.89 17.03 -0.94
N LYS A 75 -3.23 16.42 -1.95
CA LYS A 75 -2.31 17.14 -2.86
C LYS A 75 -3.02 18.21 -3.67
N SER A 76 -4.24 17.94 -4.13
CA SER A 76 -5.06 18.90 -4.86
C SER A 76 -5.43 20.09 -3.96
N ILE A 77 -5.84 19.83 -2.70
CA ILE A 77 -6.13 20.89 -1.72
C ILE A 77 -4.88 21.73 -1.44
N LEU A 78 -3.72 21.11 -1.22
CA LEU A 78 -2.46 21.82 -1.01
C LEU A 78 -2.13 22.73 -2.19
N THR A 79 -2.24 22.20 -3.42
CA THR A 79 -1.95 22.94 -4.65
C THR A 79 -2.89 24.14 -4.79
N LEU A 80 -4.19 23.93 -4.61
CA LEU A 80 -5.19 25.00 -4.67
C LEU A 80 -4.99 26.04 -3.56
N ALA A 81 -4.58 25.64 -2.35
CA ALA A 81 -4.31 26.57 -1.26
C ALA A 81 -3.09 27.46 -1.57
N VAL A 82 -2.02 26.89 -2.14
CA VAL A 82 -0.84 27.66 -2.58
C VAL A 82 -1.21 28.64 -3.69
N VAL A 83 -2.04 28.21 -4.65
CA VAL A 83 -2.58 29.10 -5.69
C VAL A 83 -3.44 30.21 -5.06
N GLY A 84 -4.27 29.89 -4.07
CA GLY A 84 -5.08 30.86 -3.34
C GLY A 84 -4.24 31.92 -2.61
N ILE A 85 -3.12 31.52 -1.97
CA ILE A 85 -2.16 32.46 -1.37
C ILE A 85 -1.49 33.32 -2.46
N GLY A 86 -1.07 32.72 -3.57
CA GLY A 86 -0.50 33.45 -4.70
C GLY A 86 -1.47 34.49 -5.26
N TYR A 87 -2.75 34.12 -5.36
CA TYR A 87 -3.82 35.04 -5.76
C TYR A 87 -4.05 36.14 -4.72
N LEU A 88 -4.05 35.84 -3.41
CA LEU A 88 -4.12 36.87 -2.38
C LEU A 88 -2.96 37.88 -2.50
N ALA A 89 -1.75 37.41 -2.78
CA ALA A 89 -0.58 38.27 -2.94
C ALA A 89 -0.71 39.29 -4.10
N THR A 90 -1.61 39.05 -5.08
CA THR A 90 -1.85 40.03 -6.15
C THR A 90 -2.59 41.26 -5.61
N PHE A 91 -3.58 41.10 -4.72
CA PHE A 91 -4.27 42.21 -4.05
C PHE A 91 -3.32 43.06 -3.21
N ALA A 92 -2.28 42.44 -2.63
CA ALA A 92 -1.27 43.17 -1.88
C ALA A 92 -0.35 44.03 -2.76
N ASN A 93 -0.22 43.72 -4.05
CA ASN A 93 0.73 44.37 -4.97
C ASN A 93 0.07 45.26 -6.04
N LEU A 94 -1.20 45.05 -6.39
CA LEU A 94 -1.90 45.73 -7.49
C LEU A 94 -2.78 46.91 -7.06
N GLY A 95 -2.96 47.16 -5.77
CA GLY A 95 -3.76 48.29 -5.30
C GLY A 95 -3.00 49.61 -5.36
N ASP A 96 -3.45 50.55 -6.20
CA ASP A 96 -3.07 51.97 -6.11
C ASP A 96 -3.53 52.57 -4.75
N GLU A 97 -4.57 52.00 -4.16
CA GLU A 97 -4.99 52.24 -2.78
C GLU A 97 -4.47 51.14 -1.86
N LYS A 98 -3.91 51.51 -0.71
CA LYS A 98 -3.48 50.55 0.31
C LYS A 98 -4.72 49.81 0.82
N LEU A 99 -4.61 48.48 1.01
CA LEU A 99 -5.58 47.68 1.77
C LEU A 99 -5.83 48.34 3.13
N ILE A 100 -6.98 49.00 3.31
CA ILE A 100 -7.34 49.74 4.52
C ILE A 100 -8.65 49.16 5.09
N GLY A 101 -8.75 49.12 6.43
CA GLY A 101 -9.98 48.75 7.12
C GLY A 101 -10.37 47.28 6.92
N LEU A 102 -11.55 47.05 6.36
CA LEU A 102 -12.18 45.72 6.25
C LEU A 102 -11.40 44.79 5.30
N GLU A 103 -10.89 45.32 4.19
CA GLU A 103 -10.15 44.53 3.20
C GLU A 103 -8.87 43.91 3.79
N LEU A 104 -8.15 44.67 4.62
CA LEU A 104 -6.96 44.19 5.33
C LEU A 104 -7.32 43.03 6.28
N ILE A 105 -8.46 43.12 6.97
CA ILE A 105 -8.94 42.07 7.88
C ILE A 105 -9.27 40.81 7.09
N LEU A 106 -10.03 40.92 5.99
CA LEU A 106 -10.36 39.78 5.13
C LEU A 106 -9.11 39.14 4.52
N PHE A 107 -8.17 39.95 4.06
CA PHE A 107 -6.88 39.48 3.55
C PHE A 107 -6.13 38.65 4.60
N CYS A 108 -5.97 39.18 5.82
CA CYS A 108 -5.30 38.46 6.91
C CYS A 108 -6.02 37.17 7.29
N VAL A 109 -7.36 37.19 7.40
CA VAL A 109 -8.15 36.00 7.72
C VAL A 109 -8.03 34.94 6.63
N ALA A 110 -8.15 35.32 5.35
CA ALA A 110 -8.01 34.40 4.23
C ALA A 110 -6.60 33.78 4.18
N SER A 111 -5.57 34.61 4.35
CA SER A 111 -4.17 34.17 4.38
C SER A 111 -3.92 33.18 5.52
N LEU A 112 -4.42 33.47 6.73
CA LEU A 112 -4.28 32.56 7.87
C LEU A 112 -5.03 31.24 7.63
N CYS A 113 -6.22 31.28 7.04
CA CYS A 113 -6.99 30.09 6.71
C CYS A 113 -6.25 29.18 5.73
N PHE A 114 -5.70 29.72 4.64
CA PHE A 114 -4.90 28.92 3.71
C PHE A 114 -3.60 28.42 4.34
N LEU A 115 -2.93 29.23 5.15
CA LEU A 115 -1.70 28.81 5.83
C LEU A 115 -1.95 27.65 6.80
N VAL A 116 -3.03 27.72 7.58
CA VAL A 116 -3.47 26.62 8.46
C VAL A 116 -3.76 25.37 7.64
N SER A 117 -4.48 25.50 6.53
CA SER A 117 -4.78 24.37 5.64
C SER A 117 -3.50 23.71 5.11
N ILE A 118 -2.55 24.50 4.61
CA ILE A 118 -1.25 24.03 4.10
C ILE A 118 -0.47 23.28 5.18
N VAL A 119 -0.29 23.88 6.36
CA VAL A 119 0.49 23.28 7.45
C VAL A 119 -0.13 21.95 7.89
N ILE A 120 -1.45 21.88 8.02
CA ILE A 120 -2.13 20.65 8.44
C ILE A 120 -2.08 19.60 7.34
N VAL A 121 -2.23 19.94 6.06
CA VAL A 121 -2.09 18.97 4.96
C VAL A 121 -0.69 18.34 4.94
N ILE A 122 0.35 19.14 5.14
CA ILE A 122 1.73 18.61 5.24
C ILE A 122 1.86 17.64 6.42
N GLN A 123 1.23 17.94 7.56
CA GLN A 123 1.17 17.02 8.70
C GLN A 123 0.37 15.75 8.37
N VAL A 124 -0.74 15.86 7.66
CA VAL A 124 -1.54 14.71 7.21
C VAL A 124 -0.71 13.75 6.36
N PHE A 125 0.13 14.25 5.44
CA PHE A 125 1.01 13.39 4.67
C PHE A 125 1.99 12.59 5.54
N LYS A 126 2.55 13.22 6.58
CA LYS A 126 3.43 12.53 7.53
C LYS A 126 2.67 11.46 8.33
N ILE A 127 1.51 11.81 8.89
CA ILE A 127 0.70 10.90 9.72
C ILE A 127 0.13 9.75 8.88
N ASN A 128 -0.22 9.98 7.60
CA ASN A 128 -0.66 8.94 6.67
C ASN A 128 0.41 7.86 6.49
N GLY A 129 1.69 8.24 6.35
CA GLY A 129 2.80 7.28 6.27
C GLY A 129 2.90 6.43 7.54
N ASP A 130 2.88 7.07 8.70
CA ASP A 130 2.93 6.39 9.99
C ASP A 130 1.72 5.46 10.23
N TYR A 131 0.53 5.84 9.72
CA TYR A 131 -0.69 5.05 9.83
C TYR A 131 -0.60 3.75 9.04
N ILE A 132 -0.10 3.79 7.80
CA ILE A 132 0.04 2.59 6.96
C ILE A 132 0.99 1.58 7.62
N ILE A 133 2.13 2.04 8.13
CA ILE A 133 3.10 1.20 8.84
C ILE A 133 2.48 0.61 10.11
N ALA A 134 1.64 1.39 10.81
CA ALA A 134 0.99 0.94 12.02
C ALA A 134 -0.09 -0.13 11.75
N VAL A 135 -0.84 0.00 10.65
CA VAL A 135 -1.87 -0.97 10.22
C VAL A 135 -1.25 -2.30 9.79
N LEU A 136 -0.10 -2.25 9.12
CA LEU A 136 0.63 -3.44 8.64
C LEU A 136 1.19 -4.30 9.77
N ASN A 137 1.50 -3.70 10.91
CA ASN A 137 2.02 -4.44 12.04
C ASN A 137 0.88 -5.09 12.84
N SER A 138 0.90 -6.41 12.94
CA SER A 138 -0.06 -7.22 13.70
C SER A 138 0.14 -7.15 15.23
N ALA A 139 1.19 -6.48 15.69
CA ALA A 139 1.42 -6.24 17.12
C ALA A 139 0.28 -5.40 17.75
N ARG A 140 -0.21 -5.82 18.93
CA ARG A 140 -1.32 -5.16 19.64
C ARG A 140 -1.08 -3.66 19.88
N GLU A 141 0.16 -3.27 20.17
CA GLU A 141 0.55 -1.86 20.36
C GLU A 141 0.42 -1.06 19.05
N SER A 142 0.76 -1.67 17.93
CA SER A 142 0.66 -1.05 16.62
C SER A 142 -0.78 -0.84 16.18
N GLN A 143 -1.66 -1.80 16.48
CA GLN A 143 -3.11 -1.66 16.23
C GLN A 143 -3.71 -0.49 17.03
N LYS A 144 -3.31 -0.32 18.31
CA LYS A 144 -3.72 0.84 19.12
C LYS A 144 -3.18 2.16 18.55
N LYS A 145 -1.94 2.18 18.07
CA LYS A 145 -1.34 3.34 17.40
C LYS A 145 -2.11 3.69 16.11
N ALA A 146 -2.46 2.70 15.30
CA ALA A 146 -3.24 2.88 14.08
C ALA A 146 -4.61 3.53 14.38
N GLU A 147 -5.32 3.07 15.42
CA GLU A 147 -6.58 3.67 15.83
C GLU A 147 -6.42 5.16 16.20
N LEU A 148 -5.41 5.51 16.99
CA LEU A 148 -5.14 6.90 17.37
C LEU A 148 -4.79 7.78 16.17
N LEU A 149 -3.94 7.29 15.27
CA LEU A 149 -3.57 7.99 14.04
C LEU A 149 -4.79 8.19 13.14
N SER A 150 -5.68 7.19 13.02
CA SER A 150 -6.92 7.29 12.24
C SER A 150 -7.84 8.41 12.74
N LYS A 151 -7.96 8.58 14.07
CA LYS A 151 -8.76 9.65 14.67
C LYS A 151 -8.14 11.02 14.39
N ARG A 152 -6.81 11.12 14.48
CA ARG A 152 -6.06 12.35 14.15
C ARG A 152 -6.22 12.72 12.68
N LEU A 153 -6.09 11.77 11.75
CA LEU A 153 -6.35 11.96 10.33
C LEU A 153 -7.74 12.53 10.07
N LYS A 154 -8.78 11.89 10.63
CA LYS A 154 -10.17 12.36 10.44
C LYS A 154 -10.41 13.77 10.99
N ALA A 155 -9.79 14.10 12.12
CA ALA A 155 -9.88 15.45 12.68
C ALA A 155 -9.13 16.46 11.80
N ALA A 156 -7.92 16.12 11.37
CA ALA A 156 -7.12 16.95 10.48
C ALA A 156 -7.82 17.20 9.14
N ASP A 157 -8.37 16.16 8.50
CA ASP A 157 -9.16 16.27 7.25
C ASP A 157 -10.29 17.29 7.38
N ARG A 158 -11.00 17.28 8.52
CA ARG A 158 -12.09 18.22 8.77
C ARG A 158 -11.60 19.65 8.92
N ILE A 159 -10.49 19.85 9.64
CA ILE A 159 -9.89 21.18 9.83
C ILE A 159 -9.32 21.72 8.51
N VAL A 160 -8.63 20.89 7.74
CA VAL A 160 -8.10 21.23 6.41
C VAL A 160 -9.22 21.70 5.50
N LEU A 161 -10.29 20.92 5.39
CA LEU A 161 -11.39 21.23 4.50
C LEU A 161 -12.17 22.48 4.98
N GLY A 162 -12.42 22.60 6.28
CA GLY A 162 -13.08 23.76 6.86
C GLY A 162 -12.28 25.05 6.68
N SER A 163 -10.98 25.03 6.98
CA SER A 163 -10.08 26.18 6.82
C SER A 163 -9.90 26.56 5.34
N PHE A 164 -9.75 25.57 4.45
CA PHE A 164 -9.65 25.82 3.01
C PHE A 164 -10.90 26.50 2.45
N ILE A 165 -12.09 25.96 2.75
CA ILE A 165 -13.36 26.54 2.28
C ILE A 165 -13.57 27.93 2.84
N LEU A 166 -13.27 28.14 4.13
CA LEU A 166 -13.37 29.47 4.75
C LEU A 166 -12.43 30.46 4.05
N GLY A 167 -11.16 30.10 3.85
CA GLY A 167 -10.19 30.93 3.14
C GLY A 167 -10.63 31.28 1.72
N LEU A 168 -11.23 30.32 1.01
CA LEU A 168 -11.76 30.51 -0.34
C LEU A 168 -12.94 31.51 -0.34
N ILE A 169 -13.91 31.33 0.56
CA ILE A 169 -15.06 32.26 0.69
C ILE A 169 -14.57 33.67 1.03
N THR A 170 -13.68 33.80 2.02
CA THR A 170 -13.13 35.10 2.43
C THR A 170 -12.37 35.77 1.29
N THR A 171 -11.64 35.01 0.46
CA THR A 171 -10.92 35.52 -0.71
C THR A 171 -11.87 36.03 -1.79
N ILE A 172 -12.98 35.32 -2.03
CA ILE A 172 -14.01 35.77 -2.97
C ILE A 172 -14.67 37.06 -2.45
N SER A 173 -15.02 37.11 -1.15
CA SER A 173 -15.58 38.31 -0.54
C SER A 173 -14.63 39.51 -0.62
N LEU A 174 -13.33 39.29 -0.41
CA LEU A 174 -12.31 40.32 -0.57
C LEU A 174 -12.27 40.83 -2.01
N GLY A 175 -12.26 39.94 -3.00
CA GLY A 175 -12.26 40.32 -4.42
C GLY A 175 -13.50 41.12 -4.82
N TYR A 176 -14.68 40.76 -4.30
CA TYR A 176 -15.92 41.50 -4.54
C TYR A 176 -15.82 42.95 -3.99
N ILE A 177 -15.39 43.10 -2.74
CA ILE A 177 -15.27 44.41 -2.08
C ILE A 177 -14.21 45.26 -2.76
N ALA A 178 -13.04 44.70 -3.05
CA ALA A 178 -11.93 45.39 -3.69
C ALA A 178 -12.25 45.80 -5.15
N SER A 179 -13.15 45.09 -5.83
CA SER A 179 -13.57 45.42 -7.21
C SER A 179 -14.51 46.63 -7.28
N GLY A 180 -15.02 47.14 -6.16
CA GLY A 180 -15.88 48.33 -6.14
C GLY A 180 -17.22 48.18 -6.87
N ILE A 181 -17.76 46.96 -6.99
CA ILE A 181 -19.12 46.68 -7.49
C ILE A 181 -20.12 46.64 -6.33
#